data_AF-A0A9E7TDZ5-F1
#
_entry.id   AF-A0A9E7TDZ5-F1
#
_cell.length_a   1.000
_cell.length_b   1.000
_cell.length_c   1.000
_cell.angle_alpha   90.00
_cell.angle_beta   90.00
_cell.angle_gamma   90.00
#
_symmetry.space_group_name_H-M   'P 1'
#
loop_
_entity.id
_entity.type
_entity.pdbx_description
1 polymer ?
#
loop_
_entity_poly.entity_id
_entity_poly.type
_entity_poly.pdbx_seq_one_letter_code
_entity_poly.pdbx_strand_id
1 'polypeptide(L)'
;MSNLTEHKCAGKCPEFKGEQCHHCLIQQIEKREFELGVAPDEAYVKDSGFSAGDVVVLIGEGTKDVLLEIVNHMYTPNMYRVKILESGNFGPVFKDDIRHATSAELHAKKRLPTDLNKHLDSALTAKGEVA
;
A
#
# COMPACT_ATOMS: atom_id res chain seq x y z
N MET A 1 24.65 -12.12 21.83
CA MET A 1 24.86 -10.87 21.08
C MET A 1 23.52 -10.50 20.48
N SER A 2 22.83 -9.54 21.08
CA SER A 2 21.43 -9.22 20.77
C SER A 2 21.37 -8.31 19.54
N ASN A 3 21.12 -8.89 18.36
CA ASN A 3 20.80 -8.14 17.16
C ASN A 3 19.27 -8.00 17.05
N LEU A 4 18.65 -7.30 18.01
CA LEU A 4 17.29 -6.81 17.84
C LEU A 4 17.41 -5.47 17.13
N THR A 5 17.15 -5.47 15.82
CA THR A 5 16.80 -4.27 15.05
C THR A 5 15.84 -3.41 15.87
N GLU A 6 16.23 -2.17 16.17
CA GLU A 6 15.45 -1.23 16.96
C GLU A 6 14.01 -1.14 16.43
N HIS A 7 13.05 -1.41 17.30
CA HIS A 7 11.64 -1.45 16.93
C HIS A 7 11.15 -0.04 16.58
N LYS A 8 10.75 0.19 15.31
CA LYS A 8 10.32 1.50 14.76
C LYS A 8 9.18 2.18 15.54
N CYS A 9 8.47 1.43 16.37
CA CYS A 9 7.33 1.88 17.16
C CYS A 9 7.76 2.44 18.55
N ALA A 10 9.06 2.45 18.90
CA ALA A 10 9.59 3.04 20.13
C ALA A 10 9.22 4.54 20.26
N GLY A 11 8.54 4.90 21.35
CA GLY A 11 8.06 6.26 21.62
C GLY A 11 6.83 6.71 20.81
N LYS A 12 6.30 5.87 19.93
CA LYS A 12 5.13 6.20 19.07
C LYS A 12 3.85 5.45 19.45
N CYS A 13 3.96 4.40 20.26
CA CYS A 13 2.81 3.60 20.67
C CYS A 13 2.41 3.90 22.12
N PRO A 14 1.14 4.28 22.37
CA PRO A 14 0.65 4.58 23.72
C PRO A 14 0.64 3.34 24.64
N GLU A 15 0.69 2.13 24.09
CA GLU A 15 0.68 0.86 24.82
C GLU A 15 2.01 0.07 24.71
N PHE A 16 3.14 0.75 24.51
CA PHE A 16 4.45 0.09 24.47
C PHE A 16 4.84 -0.44 25.86
N LYS A 17 4.76 -1.75 26.08
CA LYS A 17 5.15 -2.43 27.33
C LYS A 17 6.21 -3.53 27.10
N GLY A 18 7.25 -3.27 26.30
CA GLY A 18 8.32 -4.24 26.08
C GLY A 18 9.06 -4.04 24.77
N GLU A 19 9.73 -5.08 24.26
CA GLU A 19 10.56 -5.01 23.03
C GLU A 19 9.74 -4.78 21.75
N GLN A 20 8.43 -5.09 21.76
CA GLN A 20 7.49 -4.90 20.66
C GLN A 20 6.14 -4.40 21.22
N CYS A 21 5.40 -3.58 20.48
CA CYS A 21 4.04 -3.18 20.88
C CYS A 21 2.99 -4.15 20.33
N HIS A 22 1.81 -4.20 20.97
CA HIS A 22 0.71 -5.09 20.54
C HIS A 22 0.33 -4.89 19.06
N HIS A 23 0.32 -3.66 18.56
CA HIS A 23 -0.01 -3.39 17.16
C HIS A 23 1.01 -4.00 16.19
N CYS A 24 2.31 -3.77 16.44
CA CYS A 24 3.39 -4.29 15.61
C CYS A 24 3.53 -5.84 15.78
N LEU A 25 3.14 -6.39 16.94
CA LEU A 25 3.07 -7.84 17.21
C LEU A 25 1.92 -8.52 16.44
N ILE A 26 0.72 -7.94 16.46
CA ILE A 26 -0.46 -8.46 15.73
C ILE A 26 -0.16 -8.54 14.23
N GLN A 27 0.42 -7.48 13.65
CA GLN A 27 0.79 -7.45 12.23
C GLN A 27 1.79 -8.56 11.84
N GLN A 28 2.74 -8.88 12.72
CA GLN A 28 3.69 -9.97 12.47
C GLN A 28 3.03 -11.34 12.53
N ILE A 29 2.07 -11.53 13.44
CA ILE A 29 1.30 -12.77 13.56
C ILE A 29 0.43 -12.95 12.32
N GLU A 30 -0.36 -11.94 11.94
CA GLU A 30 -1.24 -12.00 10.76
C GLU A 30 -0.45 -12.28 9.47
N LYS A 31 0.70 -11.62 9.29
CA LYS A 31 1.58 -11.88 8.13
C LYS A 31 2.07 -13.32 8.11
N ARG A 32 2.47 -13.87 9.25
CA ARG A 32 2.96 -15.24 9.36
C ARG A 32 1.84 -16.27 9.16
N GLU A 33 0.66 -16.00 9.70
CA GLU A 33 -0.51 -16.87 9.50
C GLU A 33 -0.96 -16.88 8.04
N PHE A 34 -0.82 -15.75 7.33
CA PHE A 34 -1.07 -15.64 5.90
C PHE A 34 -0.05 -16.45 5.08
N GLU A 35 1.24 -16.31 5.36
CA GLU A 35 2.31 -17.09 4.70
C GLU A 35 2.15 -18.61 4.93
N LEU A 36 1.66 -19.00 6.10
CA LEU A 36 1.44 -20.40 6.47
C LEU A 36 0.07 -20.95 6.06
N GLY A 37 -0.82 -20.11 5.49
CA GLY A 37 -2.17 -20.50 5.08
C GLY A 37 -3.04 -21.06 6.21
N VAL A 38 -2.80 -20.62 7.45
CA VAL A 38 -3.41 -21.21 8.66
C VAL A 38 -4.87 -20.79 8.83
N ALA A 39 -5.22 -19.60 8.35
CA ALA A 39 -6.59 -19.09 8.36
C ALA A 39 -7.08 -18.91 6.92
N PRO A 40 -8.36 -19.22 6.63
CA PRO A 40 -8.94 -18.97 5.32
C PRO A 40 -8.89 -17.47 5.02
N ASP A 41 -8.75 -17.13 3.75
CA ASP A 41 -8.65 -15.76 3.23
C ASP A 41 -9.76 -14.81 3.74
N GLU A 42 -10.91 -15.36 4.14
CA GLU A 42 -12.07 -14.62 4.68
C GLU A 42 -11.96 -14.28 6.17
N ALA A 43 -11.08 -14.97 6.93
CA ALA A 43 -10.88 -14.76 8.36
C ALA A 43 -9.97 -13.56 8.67
N TYR A 44 -9.20 -13.10 7.69
CA TYR A 44 -8.55 -11.81 7.75
C TYR A 44 -9.56 -10.73 7.40
N VAL A 45 -9.57 -9.63 8.17
CA VAL A 45 -10.23 -8.41 7.72
C VAL A 45 -9.48 -7.97 6.47
N LYS A 46 -9.94 -8.41 5.29
CA LYS A 46 -9.65 -7.76 4.02
C LYS A 46 -10.27 -6.39 4.14
N ASP A 47 -9.52 -5.48 4.73
CA ASP A 47 -9.72 -4.06 4.54
C ASP A 47 -9.46 -3.84 3.05
N SER A 48 -10.49 -4.12 2.24
CA SER A 48 -10.45 -4.06 0.78
C SER A 48 -10.33 -2.61 0.29
N GLY A 49 -9.99 -1.69 1.19
CA GLY A 49 -9.73 -0.29 0.96
C GLY A 49 -8.24 0.00 0.88
N PHE A 50 -7.92 1.28 0.80
CA PHE A 50 -6.55 1.77 0.76
C PHE A 50 -6.12 2.30 2.13
N SER A 51 -4.85 2.14 2.47
CA SER A 51 -4.25 2.64 3.71
C SER A 51 -3.45 3.91 3.49
N ALA A 52 -3.25 4.72 4.54
CA ALA A 52 -2.40 5.91 4.47
C ALA A 52 -0.96 5.53 4.07
N GLY A 53 -0.43 6.23 3.06
CA GLY A 53 0.86 5.95 2.43
C GLY A 53 0.77 5.10 1.17
N ASP A 54 -0.37 4.48 0.88
CA ASP A 54 -0.53 3.72 -0.37
C ASP A 54 -0.46 4.66 -1.58
N VAL A 55 0.22 4.20 -2.62
CA VAL A 55 0.29 4.93 -3.89
C VAL A 55 -0.70 4.32 -4.87
N VAL A 56 -1.60 5.17 -5.36
CA VAL A 56 -2.71 4.81 -6.23
C VAL A 56 -2.72 5.68 -7.49
N VAL A 57 -3.44 5.21 -8.51
CA VAL A 57 -3.68 5.92 -9.76
C VAL A 57 -5.16 5.90 -10.10
N LEU A 58 -5.60 6.91 -10.85
CA LEU A 58 -6.97 6.98 -11.35
C LEU A 58 -7.21 5.93 -12.44
N ILE A 59 -8.39 5.30 -12.41
CA ILE A 59 -8.76 4.26 -13.38
C ILE A 59 -9.40 4.86 -14.63
N GLY A 60 -10.17 5.95 -14.48
CA GLY A 60 -10.96 6.53 -15.57
C GLY A 60 -10.18 6.83 -16.85
N GLU A 61 -10.84 6.69 -18.00
CA GLU A 61 -10.26 7.10 -19.29
C GLU A 61 -10.15 8.63 -19.34
N GLY A 62 -9.04 9.15 -19.88
CA GLY A 62 -8.78 10.59 -19.96
C GLY A 62 -8.46 11.26 -18.62
N THR A 63 -8.33 10.52 -17.53
CA THR A 63 -7.87 11.07 -16.24
C THR A 63 -6.38 11.39 -16.29
N LYS A 64 -5.94 12.30 -15.40
CA LYS A 64 -4.53 12.71 -15.30
C LYS A 64 -3.63 11.51 -14.99
N ASP A 65 -2.48 11.45 -15.66
CA ASP A 65 -1.50 10.38 -15.50
C ASP A 65 -0.57 10.60 -14.28
N VAL A 66 -1.17 10.89 -13.14
CA VAL A 66 -0.47 11.25 -11.90
C VAL A 66 -0.54 10.14 -10.86
N LEU A 67 0.51 10.05 -10.05
CA LEU A 67 0.50 9.24 -8.83
C LEU A 67 -0.14 10.02 -7.68
N LEU A 68 -0.96 9.31 -6.92
CA LEU A 68 -1.68 9.80 -5.76
C LEU A 68 -1.23 9.01 -4.53
N GLU A 69 -0.94 9.67 -3.42
CA GLU A 69 -0.68 9.02 -2.14
C GLU A 69 -1.92 9.17 -1.26
N ILE A 70 -2.41 8.07 -0.70
CA ILE A 70 -3.48 8.09 0.28
C ILE A 70 -2.97 8.75 1.56
N VAL A 71 -3.67 9.78 2.02
CA VAL A 71 -3.31 10.51 3.24
C VAL A 71 -4.10 9.97 4.43
N ASN A 72 -5.41 9.89 4.27
CA ASN A 72 -6.35 9.36 5.25
C ASN A 72 -7.74 9.18 4.62
N HIS A 73 -8.66 8.51 5.34
CA HIS A 73 -10.07 8.47 4.98
C HIS A 73 -10.75 9.83 5.20
N MET A 74 -11.72 10.16 4.34
CA MET A 74 -12.48 11.42 4.42
C MET A 74 -13.97 11.14 4.50
N TYR A 75 -14.60 11.56 5.60
CA TYR A 75 -16.05 11.65 5.86
C TYR A 75 -16.89 10.35 5.75
N THR A 76 -16.53 9.43 4.85
CA THR A 76 -17.25 8.20 4.51
C THR A 76 -16.23 7.09 4.22
N PRO A 77 -16.61 5.81 4.38
CA PRO A 77 -15.71 4.69 4.09
C PRO A 77 -15.20 4.62 2.64
N ASN A 78 -15.95 5.19 1.69
CA ASN A 78 -15.66 5.10 0.25
C ASN A 78 -14.90 6.30 -0.31
N MET A 79 -14.50 7.25 0.53
CA MET A 79 -13.79 8.44 0.09
C MET A 79 -12.48 8.62 0.86
N TYR A 80 -11.43 8.87 0.09
CA TYR A 80 -10.07 9.06 0.59
C TYR A 80 -9.61 10.48 0.30
N ARG A 81 -8.84 11.05 1.22
CA ARG A 81 -8.01 12.20 0.92
C ARG A 81 -6.72 11.70 0.31
N VAL A 82 -6.39 12.21 -0.86
CA VAL A 82 -5.14 11.91 -1.56
C VAL A 82 -4.28 13.14 -1.73
N LYS A 83 -2.98 12.92 -1.83
CA LYS A 83 -1.99 13.91 -2.23
C LYS A 83 -1.47 13.55 -3.61
N ILE A 84 -1.56 14.50 -4.55
CA ILE A 84 -0.95 14.36 -5.86
C ILE A 84 0.56 14.49 -5.68
N LEU A 85 1.33 13.44 -5.98
CA LEU A 85 2.78 13.44 -5.71
C LEU A 85 3.53 14.48 -6.55
N GLU A 86 3.08 14.73 -7.78
CA GLU A 86 3.71 15.70 -8.69
C GLU A 86 3.55 17.15 -8.22
N SER A 87 2.34 17.53 -7.80
CA SER A 87 2.01 18.94 -7.46
C SER A 87 1.98 19.23 -5.97
N GLY A 88 1.96 18.18 -5.12
CA GLY A 88 1.77 18.30 -3.68
C GLY A 88 0.35 18.68 -3.26
N ASN A 89 -0.57 18.88 -4.20
CA ASN A 89 -1.95 19.27 -3.92
C ASN A 89 -2.74 18.12 -3.29
N PHE A 90 -3.72 18.49 -2.46
CA PHE A 90 -4.63 17.52 -1.83
C PHE A 90 -6.00 17.56 -2.48
N GLY A 91 -6.65 16.41 -2.59
CA GLY A 91 -8.01 16.30 -3.11
C GLY A 91 -8.73 15.06 -2.58
N PRO A 92 -10.07 15.03 -2.67
CA PRO A 92 -10.84 13.83 -2.41
C PRO A 92 -10.80 12.89 -3.62
N VAL A 93 -10.91 11.59 -3.37
CA VAL A 93 -11.10 10.57 -4.41
C VAL A 93 -12.01 9.46 -3.89
N PHE A 94 -12.83 8.87 -4.76
CA PHE A 94 -13.65 7.73 -4.41
C PHE A 94 -12.87 6.43 -4.59
N LYS A 95 -13.17 5.44 -3.75
CA LYS A 95 -12.58 4.10 -3.79
C LYS A 95 -12.67 3.47 -5.18
N ASP A 96 -13.80 3.62 -5.85
CA ASP A 96 -14.07 3.00 -7.16
C ASP A 96 -13.34 3.68 -8.34
N ASP A 97 -12.82 4.89 -8.12
CA ASP A 97 -12.11 5.66 -9.15
C ASP A 97 -10.59 5.40 -9.15
N ILE A 98 -10.07 4.60 -8.19
CA ILE A 98 -8.65 4.38 -7.98
C ILE A 98 -8.27 2.91 -7.89
N ARG A 99 -7.03 2.62 -8.31
CA ARG A 99 -6.36 1.33 -8.10
C ARG A 99 -4.96 1.57 -7.55
N HIS A 100 -4.35 0.55 -6.95
CA HIS A 100 -2.92 0.59 -6.64
C HIS A 100 -2.09 0.86 -7.89
N ALA A 101 -1.05 1.69 -7.73
CA ALA A 101 -0.04 1.88 -8.75
C ALA A 101 0.76 0.59 -8.95
N THR A 102 1.07 0.25 -10.20
CA THR A 102 1.94 -0.87 -10.54
C THR A 102 3.40 -0.55 -10.19
N SER A 103 4.22 -1.59 -10.09
CA SER A 103 5.67 -1.43 -9.90
C SER A 103 6.31 -0.54 -10.98
N ALA A 104 5.88 -0.70 -12.23
CA ALA A 104 6.33 0.10 -13.36
C ALA A 104 5.95 1.58 -13.22
N GLU A 105 4.73 1.88 -12.77
CA GLU A 105 4.25 3.25 -12.55
C GLU A 105 5.00 3.96 -11.41
N LEU A 106 5.32 3.22 -10.34
CA LEU A 106 6.13 3.73 -9.23
C LEU A 106 7.55 4.09 -9.69
N HIS A 107 8.18 3.21 -10.47
CA HIS A 107 9.49 3.46 -11.05
C HIS A 107 9.48 4.63 -12.05
N ALA A 108 8.41 4.73 -12.86
CA ALA A 108 8.24 5.80 -13.84
C ALA A 108 7.80 7.14 -13.22
N LYS A 109 7.39 7.13 -11.94
CA LYS A 109 6.79 8.27 -11.20
C LYS A 109 5.57 8.88 -11.89
N LYS A 110 4.87 8.09 -12.73
CA LYS A 110 3.70 8.52 -13.50
C LYS A 110 2.82 7.31 -13.80
N ARG A 111 1.54 7.56 -14.09
CA ARG A 111 0.64 6.52 -14.60
C ARG A 111 1.11 6.09 -16.00
N LEU A 112 1.00 4.80 -16.28
CA LEU A 112 1.32 4.23 -17.58
C LEU A 112 0.02 3.78 -18.24
N PRO A 113 -0.13 4.00 -19.56
CA PRO A 113 -1.31 3.52 -20.28
C PRO A 113 -1.39 1.99 -20.21
N THR A 114 -2.61 1.49 -20.15
CA THR A 114 -2.95 0.07 -19.92
C THR A 114 -2.24 -0.89 -20.88
N ASP A 115 -1.97 -0.47 -22.12
CA ASP A 115 -1.26 -1.27 -23.12
C ASP A 115 0.22 -1.53 -22.78
N LEU A 116 0.84 -0.69 -21.96
CA LEU A 116 2.24 -0.84 -21.57
C LEU A 116 2.41 -1.71 -20.29
N ASN A 117 1.42 -1.70 -19.39
CA ASN A 117 1.48 -2.40 -18.11
C ASN A 117 1.49 -3.93 -18.27
N LYS A 118 0.73 -4.49 -19.23
CA LYS A 118 0.69 -5.95 -19.47
C LYS A 118 2.05 -6.55 -19.88
N HIS A 119 2.88 -5.78 -20.57
CA HIS A 119 4.16 -6.26 -21.09
C HIS A 119 5.33 -6.03 -20.12
N LEU A 120 5.26 -5.03 -19.23
CA LEU A 120 6.36 -4.71 -18.31
C LEU A 120 6.35 -5.52 -17.01
N ASP A 121 5.18 -5.79 -16.42
CA ASP A 121 5.10 -6.59 -15.18
C ASP A 121 5.64 -8.02 -15.42
N SER A 122 5.30 -8.61 -16.57
CA SER A 122 5.84 -9.92 -17.00
C SER A 122 7.37 -9.91 -17.18
N ALA A 123 7.97 -8.76 -17.52
CA ALA A 123 9.41 -8.64 -17.75
C ALA A 123 10.23 -8.33 -16.49
N LEU A 124 9.62 -7.74 -15.46
CA LEU A 124 10.25 -7.46 -14.17
C LEU A 124 10.21 -8.67 -13.23
N THR A 125 9.11 -9.43 -13.19
CA THR A 125 9.04 -10.70 -12.44
C THR A 125 10.04 -11.72 -12.97
N ALA A 126 10.29 -11.76 -14.29
CA ALA A 126 11.26 -12.66 -14.91
C ALA A 126 12.74 -12.32 -14.62
N LYS A 127 13.05 -11.15 -14.03
CA LYS A 127 14.43 -10.73 -13.73
C LYS A 127 14.81 -10.85 -12.25
N GLY A 128 13.90 -11.29 -11.39
CA GLY A 128 14.12 -11.47 -9.95
C GLY A 128 14.58 -12.86 -9.52
N GLU A 129 14.65 -13.83 -10.44
CA GLU A 129 14.96 -15.23 -10.13
C GLU A 129 16.30 -15.65 -10.76
N VAL A 130 17.38 -15.00 -10.35
CA VAL A 130 18.76 -15.54 -10.48
C VAL A 130 19.67 -14.92 -9.41
N ALA A 131 19.77 -15.59 -8.26
CA ALA A 131 21.01 -15.92 -7.56
C ALA A 131 20.71 -16.61 -6.22
#